data_AF-A0A2I1EIJ0-F1
#
_entry.id   AF-A0A2I1EIJ0-F1
#
_cell.length_a   1.000
_cell.length_b   1.000
_cell.length_c   1.000
_cell.angle_alpha   90.00
_cell.angle_beta   90.00
_cell.angle_gamma   90.00
#
_symmetry.space_group_name_H-M   'P 1'
#
loop_
_entity.id
_entity.type
_entity.pdbx_description
1 polymer ?
#
loop_
_entity_poly.entity_id
_entity_poly.type
_entity_poly.pdbx_seq_one_letter_code
_entity_poly.pdbx_strand_id
1 'polypeptide(L)'
;MSYYDSLEQEVVDLHYLTRERARLVVIQKIRDCHSRCIPCVKFITGRGNHINATGERGVLYEEFPSWMLDSEIERFIQDYDPCNGYYLVYLDLLAHAPSFKQLCALLSFLVLLLLIFTYILYILVVTYSTLSSMSDYLDSKITYSNTYDSY
;
A
#
# COMPACT_ATOMS: atom_id res chain seq x y z
N MET A 1 31.67 2.14 4.75
CA MET A 1 30.44 1.57 4.16
C MET A 1 29.29 2.34 4.78
N SER A 2 28.65 3.24 4.03
CA SER A 2 27.46 3.94 4.52
C SER A 2 26.29 2.96 4.45
N TYR A 3 25.33 3.04 5.38
CA TYR A 3 24.11 2.22 5.41
C TYR A 3 23.35 2.19 4.06
N TYR A 4 23.52 3.24 3.26
CA TYR A 4 22.83 3.43 1.99
C TYR A 4 23.42 2.65 0.80
N ASP A 5 24.65 2.12 0.91
CA ASP A 5 25.28 1.30 -0.16
C ASP A 5 24.58 -0.06 -0.35
N SER A 6 23.83 -0.53 0.65
CA SER A 6 23.14 -1.85 0.63
C SER A 6 21.64 -1.78 0.35
N LEU A 7 21.08 -0.59 0.14
CA LEU A 7 19.65 -0.46 -0.16
C LEU A 7 19.37 -0.81 -1.62
N GLU A 8 18.22 -1.43 -1.86
CA GLU A 8 17.68 -1.59 -3.21
C GLU A 8 17.40 -0.19 -3.79
N GLN A 9 18.06 0.13 -4.92
CA GLN A 9 18.01 1.44 -5.55
C GLN A 9 17.40 1.32 -6.95
N GLU A 10 16.35 2.09 -7.22
CA GLU A 10 15.88 2.31 -8.59
C GLU A 10 16.76 3.39 -9.24
N VAL A 11 17.35 3.09 -10.40
CA VAL A 11 18.16 4.06 -11.16
C VAL A 11 17.31 4.66 -12.28
N VAL A 12 17.23 5.98 -12.30
CA VAL A 12 16.46 6.73 -13.30
C VAL A 12 17.39 7.66 -14.05
N ASP A 13 17.48 7.47 -15.36
CA ASP A 13 18.29 8.31 -16.21
C ASP A 13 17.50 9.49 -16.79
N LEU A 14 17.90 10.71 -16.44
CA LEU A 14 17.26 11.95 -16.87
C LEU A 14 18.05 12.70 -17.96
N HIS A 15 19.29 12.29 -18.25
CA HIS A 15 20.24 13.16 -18.94
C HIS A 15 19.89 13.47 -20.41
N TYR A 16 18.99 12.68 -21.02
CA TYR A 16 18.50 12.90 -22.38
C TYR A 16 17.18 13.68 -22.46
N LEU A 17 16.63 14.10 -21.31
CA LEU A 17 15.32 14.74 -21.25
C LEU A 17 15.44 16.27 -21.20
N THR A 18 14.40 16.95 -21.69
CA THR A 18 14.24 18.38 -21.41
C THR A 18 13.95 18.60 -19.93
N ARG A 19 14.15 19.82 -19.44
CA ARG A 19 13.92 20.19 -18.03
C ARG A 19 12.51 19.82 -17.56
N GLU A 20 11.51 20.19 -18.34
CA GLU A 20 10.10 19.95 -18.03
C GLU A 20 9.79 18.46 -18.02
N ARG A 21 10.33 17.71 -18.99
CA ARG A 21 10.10 16.27 -19.07
C ARG A 21 10.82 15.53 -17.95
N ALA A 22 12.03 15.94 -17.60
CA ALA A 22 12.79 15.40 -16.48
C ALA A 22 12.05 15.60 -15.16
N ARG A 23 11.55 16.80 -14.88
CA ARG A 23 10.74 17.08 -13.68
C ARG A 23 9.51 16.16 -13.58
N LEU A 24 8.77 16.00 -14.68
CA LEU A 24 7.61 15.09 -14.70
C LEU A 24 7.99 13.64 -14.41
N VAL A 25 9.11 13.16 -14.98
CA VAL A 25 9.63 11.81 -14.74
C VAL A 25 10.06 11.65 -13.28
N VAL A 26 10.70 12.66 -12.68
CA VAL A 26 11.09 12.65 -11.26
C VAL A 26 9.86 12.53 -10.37
N ILE A 27 8.84 13.37 -10.60
CA ILE A 27 7.58 13.34 -9.83
C ILE A 27 6.91 11.97 -9.92
N GLN A 28 6.79 11.43 -11.14
CA GLN A 28 6.18 10.13 -11.37
C GLN A 28 6.98 9.02 -10.67
N LYS A 29 8.31 9.00 -10.84
CA LYS A 29 9.16 7.95 -10.29
C LYS A 29 9.22 7.97 -8.77
N ILE A 30 9.20 9.14 -8.13
CA ILE A 30 9.12 9.23 -6.67
C ILE A 30 7.82 8.62 -6.17
N ARG A 31 6.68 8.92 -6.78
CA ARG A 31 5.38 8.32 -6.43
C ARG A 31 5.38 6.81 -6.62
N ASP A 32 5.85 6.35 -7.77
CA ASP A 32 5.90 4.92 -8.11
C ASP A 32 6.79 4.16 -7.12
N CYS A 33 7.99 4.67 -6.85
CA CYS A 33 8.94 4.05 -5.91
C CYS A 33 8.39 4.04 -4.48
N HIS A 34 7.79 5.15 -4.03
CA HIS A 34 7.14 5.23 -2.73
C HIS A 34 6.02 4.20 -2.58
N SER A 35 5.17 4.05 -3.60
CA SER A 35 4.08 3.05 -3.60
C SER A 35 4.55 1.60 -3.55
N ARG A 36 5.77 1.34 -4.05
CA ARG A 36 6.43 0.04 -4.07
C ARG A 36 7.36 -0.18 -2.87
N CYS A 37 7.39 0.75 -1.92
CA CYS A 37 8.28 0.72 -0.75
C CYS A 37 9.77 0.65 -1.12
N ILE A 38 10.17 1.27 -2.23
CA ILE A 38 11.59 1.40 -2.60
C ILE A 38 12.17 2.58 -1.81
N PRO A 39 13.20 2.38 -0.97
CA PRO A 39 13.67 3.41 -0.04
C PRO A 39 14.53 4.48 -0.68
N CYS A 40 15.14 4.20 -1.84
CA CYS A 40 16.10 5.10 -2.46
C CYS A 40 15.98 5.10 -3.98
N VAL A 41 16.03 6.28 -4.58
CA VAL A 41 16.03 6.47 -6.04
C VAL A 41 17.27 7.26 -6.43
N LYS A 42 18.01 6.75 -7.41
CA LYS A 42 19.19 7.39 -7.98
C LYS A 42 18.82 8.07 -9.29
N PHE A 43 18.81 9.40 -9.32
CA PHE A 43 18.52 10.18 -10.51
C PHE A 43 19.81 10.65 -11.18
N ILE A 44 20.10 10.11 -12.37
CA ILE A 44 21.25 10.54 -13.18
C ILE A 44 20.85 11.81 -13.93
N THR A 45 21.33 12.95 -13.45
CA THR A 45 21.09 14.29 -14.03
C THR A 45 22.16 14.69 -15.05
N GLY A 46 23.23 13.90 -15.13
CA GLY A 46 24.40 14.19 -15.97
C GLY A 46 25.42 15.05 -15.24
N ARG A 47 26.70 14.91 -15.59
CA ARG A 47 27.74 15.80 -15.08
C ARG A 47 27.50 17.18 -15.67
N GLY A 48 27.56 18.23 -14.85
CA GLY A 48 27.42 19.64 -15.25
C GLY A 48 28.48 20.15 -16.25
N ASN A 49 29.10 19.27 -17.04
CA ASN A 49 29.99 19.58 -18.16
C ASN A 49 29.37 19.25 -19.53
N HIS A 50 28.27 18.52 -19.59
CA HIS A 50 27.57 18.25 -20.86
C HIS A 50 26.63 19.41 -21.22
N ILE A 51 26.76 19.87 -22.46
CA ILE A 51 25.89 20.88 -23.08
C ILE A 51 24.63 20.15 -23.55
N ASN A 52 23.46 20.60 -23.10
CA ASN A 52 22.18 20.06 -23.54
C ASN A 52 21.86 20.52 -24.99
N ALA A 53 20.75 20.04 -25.54
CA ALA A 53 20.32 20.41 -26.89
C ALA A 53 20.03 21.91 -27.07
N THR A 54 19.84 22.67 -25.99
CA THR A 54 19.62 24.13 -26.01
C THR A 54 20.90 24.94 -25.81
N GLY A 55 22.06 24.30 -25.69
CA GLY A 55 23.35 24.99 -25.49
C GLY A 55 23.69 25.29 -24.02
N GLU A 56 22.82 24.94 -23.09
CA GLU A 56 22.99 25.17 -21.66
C GLU A 56 23.66 23.98 -20.99
N ARG A 57 24.48 24.23 -19.97
CA ARG A 57 25.30 23.22 -19.31
C ARG A 57 24.75 22.96 -17.90
N GLY A 58 24.65 21.69 -17.50
CA GLY A 58 24.32 21.32 -16.11
C GLY A 58 22.90 21.66 -15.63
N VAL A 59 22.01 22.09 -16.53
CA VAL A 59 20.67 22.59 -16.20
C VAL A 59 19.88 21.65 -15.31
N LEU A 60 19.83 20.35 -15.63
CA LEU A 60 19.07 19.40 -14.82
C LEU A 60 19.67 19.23 -13.42
N TYR A 61 20.99 19.23 -13.31
CA TYR A 61 21.69 19.10 -12.04
C TYR A 61 21.41 20.30 -11.13
N GLU A 62 21.44 21.51 -11.67
CA GLU A 62 21.21 22.76 -10.93
C GLU A 62 19.74 22.94 -10.54
N GLU A 63 18.81 22.53 -11.40
CA GLU A 63 17.37 22.66 -11.16
C GLU A 63 16.83 21.58 -10.22
N PHE A 64 17.48 20.41 -10.14
CA PHE A 64 17.00 19.24 -9.41
C PHE A 64 16.58 19.52 -7.95
N PRO A 65 17.36 20.28 -7.14
CA PRO A 65 16.97 20.59 -5.76
C PRO A 65 15.61 21.31 -5.66
N SER A 66 15.27 22.16 -6.62
CA SER A 66 13.99 22.87 -6.62
C SER A 66 12.81 21.91 -6.80
N TRP A 67 13.01 20.79 -7.50
CA TRP A 67 11.98 19.77 -7.72
C TRP A 67 11.71 18.94 -6.46
N MET A 68 12.67 18.83 -5.55
CA MET A 68 12.47 18.15 -4.26
C MET A 68 11.52 18.91 -3.34
N LEU A 69 11.33 20.21 -3.58
CA LEU A 69 10.38 21.08 -2.88
C LEU A 69 9.01 21.13 -3.55
N ASP A 70 8.78 20.31 -4.58
CA ASP A 70 7.52 20.29 -5.28
C ASP A 70 6.42 19.71 -4.39
N SER A 71 5.34 20.48 -4.18
CA SER A 71 4.20 20.10 -3.34
C SER A 71 3.57 18.74 -3.70
N GLU A 72 3.79 18.24 -4.93
CA GLU A 72 3.33 16.94 -5.39
C GLU A 72 4.09 15.76 -4.79
N ILE A 73 5.32 15.97 -4.34
CA ILE A 73 6.26 14.93 -3.91
C ILE A 73 7.04 15.23 -2.62
N GLU A 74 7.10 16.47 -2.16
CA GLU A 74 7.85 16.89 -0.96
C GLU A 74 7.58 15.97 0.24
N ARG A 75 6.30 15.65 0.49
CA ARG A 75 5.87 14.78 1.60
C ARG A 75 6.36 13.32 1.52
N PHE A 76 6.87 12.89 0.36
CA PHE A 76 7.39 11.53 0.15
C PHE A 76 8.90 11.47 0.30
N ILE A 77 9.57 12.61 0.42
CA ILE A 77 11.03 12.72 0.46
C ILE A 77 11.45 12.91 1.91
N GLN A 78 12.32 12.02 2.38
CA GLN A 78 12.95 12.15 3.69
C GLN A 78 14.17 13.08 3.61
N ASP A 79 15.03 12.85 2.62
CA ASP A 79 16.26 13.62 2.39
C ASP A 79 16.78 13.36 0.97
N TYR A 80 17.78 14.13 0.52
CA TYR A 80 18.50 13.87 -0.72
C TYR A 80 19.96 14.31 -0.68
N ASP A 81 20.84 13.52 -1.30
CA ASP A 81 22.28 13.80 -1.38
C ASP A 81 22.70 14.17 -2.81
N PRO A 82 23.33 15.34 -3.02
CA PRO A 82 23.98 15.67 -4.29
C PRO A 82 25.27 14.85 -4.47
N CYS A 83 25.43 14.24 -5.64
CA CYS A 83 26.62 13.49 -6.03
C CYS A 83 27.16 13.97 -7.38
N ASN A 84 28.36 13.56 -7.78
CA ASN A 84 28.93 14.01 -9.06
C ASN A 84 28.16 13.44 -10.27
N GLY A 85 27.22 14.23 -10.79
CA GLY A 85 26.40 13.94 -11.97
C GLY A 85 25.11 13.18 -11.70
N TYR A 86 24.71 13.04 -10.44
CA TYR A 86 23.46 12.41 -10.03
C TYR A 86 23.03 12.85 -8.63
N TYR A 87 21.80 12.54 -8.26
CA TYR A 87 21.25 12.71 -6.91
C TYR A 87 20.79 11.37 -6.36
N LEU A 88 20.99 11.14 -5.06
CA LEU A 88 20.30 10.09 -4.31
C LEU A 88 19.14 10.73 -3.57
N VAL A 89 17.95 10.18 -3.73
CA VAL A 89 16.74 10.66 -3.06
C VAL A 89 16.25 9.54 -2.15
N TYR A 90 16.12 9.83 -0.86
CA TYR A 90 15.64 8.89 0.15
C TYR A 90 14.16 9.17 0.42
N LEU A 91 13.34 8.13 0.34
CA LEU A 91 11.89 8.25 0.46
C LEU A 91 11.43 7.97 1.89
N ASP A 92 10.50 8.78 2.38
CA ASP A 92 9.85 8.59 3.68
C ASP A 92 8.79 7.48 3.58
N LEU A 93 9.24 6.23 3.75
CA LEU A 93 8.34 5.08 3.72
C LEU A 93 7.42 4.99 4.95
N LEU A 94 7.71 5.74 6.02
CA LEU A 94 6.91 5.75 7.25
C LEU A 94 5.69 6.66 7.12
N ALA A 95 5.74 7.66 6.23
CA ALA A 95 4.59 8.50 5.87
C ALA A 95 3.42 7.70 5.23
N HIS A 96 3.65 6.44 4.82
CA HIS A 96 2.63 5.52 4.31
C HIS A 96 2.10 4.50 5.33
N ALA A 97 2.35 4.69 6.63
CA ALA A 97 1.52 4.01 7.61
C ALA A 97 0.05 4.33 7.28
N PRO A 98 -0.83 3.31 7.10
CA PRO A 98 -2.24 3.56 6.82
C PRO A 98 -2.73 4.55 7.85
N SER A 99 -3.32 5.66 7.37
CA SER A 99 -3.73 6.72 8.29
C SER A 99 -4.51 6.08 9.43
N PHE A 100 -4.31 6.54 10.67
CA PHE A 100 -4.99 5.95 11.84
C PHE A 100 -6.49 5.71 11.58
N LYS A 101 -7.13 6.58 10.78
CA LYS A 101 -8.49 6.44 10.26
C LYS A 101 -8.74 5.19 9.41
N GLN A 102 -7.88 4.88 8.44
CA GLN A 102 -8.00 3.67 7.62
C GLN A 102 -7.80 2.41 8.45
N LEU A 103 -6.85 2.43 9.39
CA LEU A 103 -6.60 1.29 10.27
C LEU A 103 -7.80 1.05 11.22
N CYS A 104 -8.36 2.12 11.79
CA CYS A 104 -9.61 2.06 12.55
C CYS A 104 -10.79 1.57 11.70
N ALA A 105 -10.92 2.02 10.44
CA ALA A 105 -11.99 1.58 9.55
C ALA A 105 -11.88 0.09 9.22
N LEU A 106 -10.67 -0.40 8.92
CA LEU A 106 -10.41 -1.82 8.68
C LEU A 106 -10.71 -2.67 9.92
N LEU A 107 -10.24 -2.24 11.10
CA LEU A 107 -10.55 -2.90 12.36
C LEU A 107 -12.07 -2.92 12.64
N SER A 108 -12.75 -1.81 12.40
CA SER A 108 -14.21 -1.71 12.59
C SER A 108 -14.96 -2.66 11.65
N PHE A 109 -14.53 -2.73 10.38
CA PHE A 109 -15.08 -3.67 9.41
C PHE A 109 -14.84 -5.12 9.81
N LEU A 110 -13.65 -5.45 10.30
CA LEU A 110 -13.29 -6.81 10.73
C LEU A 110 -14.09 -7.24 11.97
N VAL A 111 -14.28 -6.33 12.93
CA VAL A 111 -15.17 -6.55 14.09
C VAL A 111 -16.62 -6.79 13.65
N LEU A 112 -17.13 -5.98 12.71
CA LEU A 112 -18.48 -6.17 12.18
C LEU A 112 -18.63 -7.54 11.49
N LEU A 113 -17.63 -7.95 10.69
CA LEU A 113 -17.62 -9.25 10.04
C LEU A 113 -17.64 -10.39 11.05
N LEU A 114 -16.86 -10.28 12.13
CA LEU A 114 -16.86 -11.25 13.22
C LEU A 114 -18.22 -11.33 13.92
N LEU A 115 -18.87 -10.19 14.19
CA LEU A 115 -20.21 -10.15 14.79
C LEU A 115 -21.28 -10.80 13.90
N ILE A 116 -21.21 -10.57 12.58
CA ILE A 116 -22.11 -11.21 11.62
C ILE A 116 -21.88 -12.72 11.62
N PHE A 117 -20.62 -13.15 11.59
CA PHE A 117 -20.28 -14.57 11.60
C PHE A 117 -20.77 -15.28 12.87
N THR A 118 -20.55 -14.69 14.05
CA THR A 118 -21.02 -15.25 15.32
C THR A 118 -22.54 -15.27 15.41
N TYR A 119 -23.23 -14.26 14.87
CA TYR A 119 -24.68 -14.24 14.78
C TYR A 119 -25.24 -15.35 13.88
N ILE A 120 -24.65 -15.56 12.69
CA ILE A 120 -25.05 -16.66 11.79
C ILE A 120 -24.84 -18.00 12.48
N LEU A 121 -23.70 -18.21 13.13
CA LEU A 121 -23.42 -19.43 13.87
C LEU A 121 -24.43 -19.67 15.00
N TYR A 122 -24.78 -18.61 15.74
CA TYR A 122 -25.81 -18.67 16.78
C TYR A 122 -27.16 -19.11 16.22
N ILE A 123 -27.63 -18.51 15.13
CA ILE A 123 -28.89 -18.89 14.48
C ILE A 123 -28.84 -20.35 13.99
N LEU A 124 -27.72 -20.79 13.42
CA LEU A 124 -27.53 -22.17 12.99
C LEU A 124 -27.64 -23.16 14.15
N VAL A 125 -27.00 -22.86 15.29
CA VAL A 125 -27.07 -23.71 16.50
C VAL A 125 -28.49 -23.77 17.05
N VAL A 126 -29.17 -22.62 17.14
CA VAL A 126 -30.56 -22.55 17.64
C VAL A 126 -31.50 -23.34 16.73
N THR A 127 -31.42 -23.13 15.41
CA THR A 127 -32.26 -23.84 14.42
C THR A 127 -32.00 -25.34 14.40
N TYR A 128 -30.74 -25.77 14.51
CA TYR A 128 -30.40 -27.19 14.64
C TYR A 128 -31.02 -27.79 15.92
N SER A 129 -30.89 -27.09 17.04
CA SER A 129 -31.40 -27.56 18.34
C SER A 129 -32.94 -27.68 18.34
N THR A 130 -33.64 -26.71 17.75
CA THR A 130 -35.11 -26.76 17.66
C THR A 130 -35.59 -27.85 16.72
N LEU A 131 -34.92 -28.06 15.58
CA LEU A 131 -35.24 -29.13 14.65
C LEU A 131 -35.02 -30.51 15.27
N SER A 132 -33.91 -30.71 16.00
CA SER A 132 -33.64 -31.94 16.73
C SER A 132 -34.75 -32.23 17.74
N SER A 133 -35.12 -31.23 18.55
CA SER A 133 -36.19 -31.37 19.54
C SER A 133 -37.55 -31.71 18.90
N MET A 134 -37.86 -31.11 17.75
CA MET A 134 -39.09 -31.42 17.01
C MET A 134 -39.08 -32.83 16.41
N SER A 135 -37.93 -33.30 15.92
CA SER A 135 -37.75 -34.67 15.43
C SER A 135 -37.99 -35.67 16.55
N ASP A 136 -37.40 -35.46 17.73
CA ASP A 136 -37.56 -36.33 18.90
C ASP A 136 -39.02 -36.39 19.36
N TYR A 137 -39.73 -35.25 19.32
CA TYR A 137 -41.16 -35.19 19.64
C TYR A 137 -42.01 -35.98 18.65
N LEU A 138 -41.76 -35.86 17.34
CA LEU A 138 -42.50 -36.58 16.31
C LEU A 138 -42.28 -38.09 16.42
N ASP A 139 -41.05 -38.52 16.65
CA ASP A 139 -40.70 -39.94 16.79
C ASP A 139 -41.39 -40.58 18.02
N SER A 140 -41.39 -39.86 19.15
CA SER A 140 -42.13 -40.23 20.36
C SER A 140 -43.64 -40.34 20.10
N LYS A 141 -44.23 -39.37 19.38
CA LYS A 141 -45.66 -39.36 19.04
C LYS A 141 -46.06 -40.51 18.11
N ILE A 142 -45.24 -40.81 17.10
CA ILE A 142 -45.46 -41.94 16.19
C ILE A 142 -45.38 -43.27 16.95
N THR A 143 -44.36 -43.43 17.80
CA THR A 143 -44.17 -44.63 18.63
C THR A 143 -45.37 -44.88 19.54
N TYR A 144 -45.87 -43.82 20.19
CA TYR A 144 -47.07 -43.89 21.00
C TYR A 144 -48.28 -44.34 20.16
N SER A 145 -48.59 -43.67 19.04
CA SER A 145 -49.75 -44.03 18.19
C SER A 145 -49.72 -45.50 17.75
N ASN A 146 -48.60 -45.98 17.23
CA ASN A 146 -48.45 -47.35 16.75
C ASN A 146 -48.67 -48.40 17.86
N THR A 147 -48.34 -48.05 19.11
CA THR A 147 -48.55 -48.94 20.27
C THR A 147 -50.03 -49.08 20.61
N TYR A 148 -50.83 -48.03 20.45
CA TYR A 148 -52.26 -48.05 20.78
C TYR A 148 -53.15 -48.55 19.64
N ASP A 149 -52.73 -48.42 18.38
CA ASP A 149 -53.44 -48.99 17.23
C ASP A 149 -53.29 -50.53 17.11
N SER A 150 -52.44 -51.15 17.93
CA SER A 150 -52.14 -52.59 17.93
C SER A 150 -53.00 -53.43 18.92
N TYR A 151 -54.04 -52.84 19.53
CA TYR A 151 -54.93 -53.49 20.51
C TYR A 151 -56.38 -53.61 20.03
#